data_AF-A0A2M8KYK9-F1
#
_entry.id   AF-A0A2M8KYK9-F1
#
_cell.length_a   1.000
_cell.length_b   1.000
_cell.length_c   1.000
_cell.angle_alpha   90.00
_cell.angle_beta   90.00
_cell.angle_gamma   90.00
#
_symmetry.space_group_name_H-M   'P 1'
#
loop_
_entity.id
_entity.type
_entity.pdbx_description
1 polymer ?
#
loop_
_entity_poly.entity_id
_entity_poly.type
_entity_poly.pdbx_seq_one_letter_code
_entity_poly.pdbx_strand_id
1 'polypeptide(L)'
;MKKKDLTLIVGVVIVSCIFSIVLSNVALGPYKKQVIKVPVVQKISSSFPSPQADSEYKSFFNEQAINPTQLIKIGDKSNTAPFNESQ
;
A
#
# COMPACT_ATOMS: atom_id res chain seq x y z
N MET A 1 40.26 -22.75 41.91
CA MET A 1 38.94 -22.24 42.33
C MET A 1 38.53 -22.96 43.60
N LYS A 2 38.23 -22.22 44.67
CA LYS A 2 37.67 -22.85 45.88
C LYS A 2 36.24 -23.29 45.53
N LYS A 3 35.72 -24.36 46.14
CA LYS A 3 34.35 -24.87 45.86
C LYS A 3 33.26 -23.78 45.93
N LYS A 4 33.52 -22.73 46.73
CA LYS A 4 32.70 -21.53 46.85
C LYS A 4 32.64 -20.70 45.55
N ASP A 5 33.77 -20.54 44.86
CA ASP A 5 33.82 -19.80 43.58
C ASP A 5 33.03 -20.53 42.50
N LEU A 6 33.16 -21.87 42.46
CA LEU A 6 32.40 -22.70 41.52
C LEU A 6 30.90 -22.60 41.77
N THR A 7 30.49 -22.57 43.04
CA THR A 7 29.07 -22.45 43.43
C THR A 7 28.51 -21.08 43.01
N LEU A 8 29.29 -20.02 43.18
CA LEU A 8 28.89 -18.67 42.79
C LEU A 8 28.74 -18.55 41.27
N ILE A 9 29.69 -19.12 40.51
CA ILE A 9 29.62 -19.13 39.04
C ILE A 9 28.38 -19.89 38.56
N VAL A 10 28.11 -21.07 39.12
CA VAL A 10 26.92 -21.87 38.76
C VAL A 10 25.63 -21.12 39.09
N GLY A 11 25.56 -20.44 40.24
CA GLY A 11 24.40 -19.62 40.61
C GLY A 11 24.14 -18.49 39.62
N VAL A 12 25.19 -17.77 39.22
CA VAL A 12 25.08 -16.67 38.24
C VAL A 12 24.61 -17.18 36.87
N VAL A 13 25.11 -18.34 36.42
CA VAL A 13 24.70 -18.95 35.15
C VAL A 13 23.22 -19.33 35.14
N ILE A 14 22.71 -19.89 36.24
CA ILE A 14 21.30 -20.26 36.33
C ILE A 14 20.40 -19.02 36.30
N VAL A 15 20.75 -17.99 37.09
CA VAL A 15 19.98 -16.75 37.15
C VAL A 15 20.00 -16.02 35.79
N SER A 16 21.15 -15.96 35.13
CA SER A 16 21.26 -15.32 33.82
C SER A 16 20.48 -16.07 32.74
N CYS A 17 20.45 -17.40 32.79
CA CYS A 17 19.67 -18.22 31.87
C CYS A 17 18.16 -17.97 32.02
N ILE A 18 17.66 -17.95 33.26
CA ILE A 18 16.25 -17.64 33.55
C ILE A 18 15.92 -16.22 33.06
N PHE A 19 16.78 -15.25 33.37
CA PHE A 19 16.56 -13.87 32.96
C PHE A 19 16.56 -13.72 31.43
N SER A 20 17.45 -14.42 30.73
CA SER A 20 17.52 -14.42 29.26
C SER A 20 16.25 -14.98 28.62
N ILE A 21 15.68 -16.06 29.17
CA ILE A 21 14.43 -16.64 28.67
C ILE A 21 13.25 -15.68 28.88
N VAL A 22 13.16 -15.07 30.06
CA VAL A 22 12.10 -14.10 30.36
C VAL A 22 12.22 -12.89 29.44
N LEU A 23 13.43 -12.33 29.30
CA LEU A 23 13.66 -11.16 28.46
C LEU A 23 13.42 -11.46 26.98
N SER A 24 13.79 -12.63 26.49
CA SER A 24 13.49 -13.06 25.12
C SER A 24 11.99 -13.10 24.85
N ASN A 25 11.21 -13.68 25.76
CA ASN A 25 9.75 -13.75 25.61
C ASN A 25 9.07 -12.37 25.65
N VAL A 26 9.58 -11.44 26.48
CA VAL A 26 9.02 -10.08 26.62
C VAL A 26 9.46 -9.14 25.50
N ALA A 27 10.76 -9.13 25.16
CA ALA A 27 11.34 -8.17 24.23
C ALA A 27 11.28 -8.61 22.77
N LEU A 28 11.42 -9.91 22.48
CA LEU A 28 11.41 -10.42 21.10
C LEU A 28 10.02 -10.89 20.65
N GLY A 29 9.07 -11.01 21.59
CA GLY A 29 7.69 -11.38 21.32
C GLY A 29 7.54 -12.80 20.74
N PRO A 30 6.35 -13.39 20.75
CA PRO A 30 6.14 -14.66 20.08
C PRO A 30 6.45 -14.49 18.59
N TYR A 31 7.13 -15.47 17.99
CA TYR A 31 7.26 -15.70 16.53
C TYR A 31 5.90 -15.84 15.80
N LYS A 32 4.80 -15.33 16.37
CA LYS A 32 3.55 -15.14 15.64
C LYS A 32 3.89 -14.26 14.45
N LYS A 33 3.87 -14.87 13.26
CA LYS A 33 4.02 -14.23 11.95
C LYS A 33 3.54 -12.80 12.08
N GLN A 34 4.46 -11.86 12.07
CA GLN A 34 4.10 -10.46 11.96
C GLN A 34 3.42 -10.39 10.59
N VAL A 35 2.09 -10.42 10.59
CA VAL A 35 1.31 -10.26 9.36
C VAL A 35 1.47 -8.78 9.06
N ILE A 36 2.57 -8.46 8.39
CA ILE A 36 2.84 -7.13 7.89
C ILE A 36 1.63 -6.79 7.04
N LYS A 37 0.94 -5.73 7.43
CA LYS A 37 -0.28 -5.27 6.78
C LYS A 37 0.14 -4.68 5.44
N VAL A 38 0.29 -5.55 4.44
CA VAL A 38 0.64 -5.13 3.09
C VAL A 38 -0.60 -4.57 2.41
N PRO A 39 -0.45 -3.51 1.60
CA PRO A 39 -1.54 -3.02 0.78
C PRO A 39 -1.98 -4.12 -0.18
N VAL A 40 -3.25 -4.50 -0.13
CA VAL A 40 -3.85 -5.43 -1.09
C VAL A 40 -4.03 -4.67 -2.39
N VAL A 41 -3.20 -4.94 -3.39
CA VAL A 41 -3.37 -4.38 -4.72
C VAL A 41 -4.65 -4.95 -5.36
N GLN A 42 -5.44 -4.08 -5.97
CA GLN A 42 -6.63 -4.52 -6.71
C GLN A 42 -6.20 -5.42 -7.87
N LYS A 43 -6.98 -6.47 -8.14
CA LYS A 43 -6.73 -7.36 -9.28
C LYS A 43 -6.84 -6.54 -10.56
N ILE A 44 -5.83 -6.62 -11.41
CA ILE A 44 -5.87 -6.04 -12.76
C ILE A 44 -6.96 -6.79 -13.53
N SER A 45 -8.07 -6.11 -13.82
CA SER A 45 -9.15 -6.66 -14.62
C SER A 45 -8.79 -6.56 -16.10
N SER A 46 -9.03 -7.64 -16.86
CA SER A 46 -8.95 -7.64 -18.32
C SER A 46 -10.21 -7.07 -18.99
N SER A 47 -11.19 -6.63 -18.19
CA SER A 47 -12.39 -5.98 -18.69
C SER A 47 -12.08 -4.52 -19.02
N PHE A 48 -11.95 -4.23 -20.31
CA PHE A 48 -11.88 -2.87 -20.82
C PHE A 48 -13.29 -2.35 -21.13
N PRO A 49 -13.62 -1.09 -20.77
CA PRO A 49 -14.89 -0.51 -21.18
C PRO A 49 -14.96 -0.47 -22.70
N SER A 50 -16.10 -0.92 -23.26
CA SER A 50 -16.36 -0.71 -24.69
C SER A 50 -16.59 0.78 -24.93
N PRO A 51 -15.91 1.40 -25.90
CA PRO A 51 -16.08 2.83 -26.22
C PRO A 51 -17.54 3.22 -26.55
N GLN A 52 -18.37 2.25 -26.95
CA GLN A 52 -19.79 2.48 -27.26
C GLN A 52 -20.70 2.37 -26.03
N ALA A 53 -20.31 1.58 -25.04
CA ALA A 53 -21.11 1.31 -23.84
C ALA A 53 -20.85 2.31 -22.72
N ASP A 54 -19.67 2.93 -22.71
CA ASP A 54 -19.23 3.82 -21.64
C ASP A 54 -19.46 5.30 -22.02
N SER A 55 -20.19 6.00 -21.15
CA SER A 55 -20.56 7.41 -21.31
C SER A 55 -19.34 8.34 -21.39
N GLU A 56 -18.22 7.97 -20.77
CA GLU A 56 -17.01 8.81 -20.77
C GLU A 56 -16.42 8.89 -22.19
N TYR A 57 -16.44 7.77 -22.92
CA TYR A 57 -15.90 7.66 -24.27
C TYR A 57 -16.79 8.28 -25.35
N LYS A 58 -18.11 8.38 -25.15
CA LYS A 58 -19.04 8.99 -26.13
C LYS A 58 -18.75 10.46 -26.42
N SER A 59 -18.15 11.17 -25.46
CA SER A 59 -17.81 12.59 -25.63
C SER A 59 -16.72 12.82 -26.69
N PHE A 60 -15.81 11.85 -26.87
CA PHE A 60 -14.69 11.93 -27.81
C PHE A 60 -14.81 10.96 -29.00
N PHE A 61 -15.44 9.79 -28.81
CA PHE A 61 -15.77 8.83 -29.86
C PHE A 61 -17.22 9.03 -30.33
N ASN A 62 -17.46 10.09 -31.10
CA ASN A 62 -18.73 10.32 -31.77
C ASN A 62 -18.53 10.54 -33.28
N GLU A 63 -19.61 10.40 -34.06
CA GLU A 63 -19.55 10.55 -35.53
C GLU A 63 -19.04 11.91 -35.97
N GLN A 64 -19.24 12.93 -35.15
CA GLN A 64 -18.79 14.28 -35.46
C GLN A 64 -17.28 14.44 -35.21
N ALA A 65 -16.70 13.69 -34.27
CA ALA A 65 -15.27 13.70 -33.97
C ALA A 65 -14.39 13.13 -35.10
N ILE A 66 -14.95 12.29 -35.97
CA ILE A 66 -14.25 11.69 -37.12
C ILE A 66 -14.52 12.48 -38.40
N ASN A 67 -15.36 13.52 -38.35
CA ASN A 67 -15.70 14.30 -39.54
C ASN A 67 -14.60 15.33 -39.87
N PRO A 68 -13.81 15.15 -40.95
CA PRO A 68 -12.70 16.03 -41.29
C PRO A 68 -13.17 17.41 -41.80
N THR A 69 -14.47 17.57 -42.04
CA THR A 69 -15.08 18.83 -42.51
C THR A 69 -15.67 19.66 -41.38
N GLN A 70 -15.56 19.20 -40.13
CA GLN A 70 -16.00 20.00 -38.99
C GLN A 70 -15.17 21.29 -38.87
N LEU A 71 -15.87 22.41 -38.78
CA LEU A 71 -15.26 23.71 -38.53
C LEU A 71 -14.72 23.73 -37.10
N ILE A 72 -13.39 23.69 -36.95
CA ILE A 72 -12.74 23.81 -35.65
C ILE A 72 -12.88 25.25 -35.16
N LYS A 73 -13.75 25.45 -34.17
CA LYS A 73 -13.93 26.75 -33.50
C LYS A 73 -12.97 26.85 -32.32
N ILE A 74 -11.84 27.51 -32.53
CA ILE A 74 -10.87 27.84 -31.46
C ILE A 74 -11.33 29.16 -30.84
N GLY A 75 -11.89 29.14 -29.62
CA GLY A 75 -12.15 30.36 -28.84
C GLY A 75 -13.57 30.60 -28.32
N ASP A 76 -14.58 29.82 -28.73
CA ASP A 76 -15.99 30.06 -28.31
C ASP A 76 -16.39 29.42 -26.97
N LYS A 77 -15.49 28.64 -26.34
CA LYS A 77 -15.68 28.17 -24.95
C LYS A 77 -14.90 29.07 -24.01
N SER A 78 -15.59 30.01 -23.37
CA SER A 78 -15.13 30.60 -22.11
C SER A 78 -15.14 29.52 -21.02
N ASN A 79 -14.17 28.61 -21.07
CA ASN A 79 -13.85 27.77 -19.92
C ASN A 79 -13.18 28.66 -18.87
N THR A 80 -14.00 29.41 -18.12
CA THR A 80 -13.57 30.37 -17.10
C THR A 80 -12.90 29.71 -15.90
N ALA A 81 -12.93 28.37 -15.80
CA ALA A 81 -12.20 27.61 -14.78
C ALA A 81 -11.77 26.26 -15.36
N PRO A 82 -10.60 26.19 -16.04
CA PRO A 82 -10.09 24.94 -16.60
C PRO A 82 -9.70 23.91 -15.54
N PHE A 83 -9.58 24.32 -14.28
CA PHE A 83 -9.40 23.48 -13.12
C PHE A 83 -10.32 23.99 -12.01
N ASN A 84 -11.50 23.37 -11.86
CA ASN A 84 -12.25 23.56 -10.63
C ASN A 84 -11.53 22.75 -9.53
N GLU A 85 -10.77 23.45 -8.70
CA GLU A 85 -10.42 22.96 -7.37
C GLU A 85 -11.68 23.00 -6.51
N SER A 86 -12.43 21.90 -6.50
CA SER A 86 -13.39 21.62 -5.44
C SER A 86 -12.87 20.39 -4.71
N GLN A 87 -12.64 20.61 -3.41
CA GLN A 87 -12.05 19.72 -2.41
C GLN A 87 -12.45 18.26 -2.51
#